data_AF-A0A5J4TLZ5-F1
#
_entry.id   AF-A0A5J4TLZ5-F1
#
_cell.length_a   1.000
_cell.length_b   1.000
_cell.length_c   1.000
_cell.angle_alpha   90.00
_cell.angle_beta   90.00
_cell.angle_gamma   90.00
#
_symmetry.space_group_name_H-M   'P 1'
#
loop_
_entity.id
_entity.type
_entity.pdbx_description
1 polymer ?
#
loop_
_entity_poly.entity_id
_entity_poly.type
_entity_poly.pdbx_seq_one_letter_code
_entity_poly.pdbx_strand_id
1 'polypeptide(L)'
;MEKSTYRPDITATFGQETISDVSTIIPQLVQDLESENSNLHVPALRRLLDIILDHPGNKELILQNKIISVMNKFAEKINQNVEYALSTTILHLIGVRGIIDDKAILAGAATEPLIRMIHQSDEKISRCGSK
;
A
#
# COMPACT_ATOMS: atom_id res chain seq x y z
N MET A 1 -30.48 -40.62 6.22
CA MET A 1 -29.21 -40.09 5.69
C MET A 1 -29.30 -38.58 5.76
N GLU A 2 -28.52 -37.97 6.65
CA GLU A 2 -28.59 -36.55 7.00
C GLU A 2 -28.03 -35.63 5.90
N LYS A 3 -28.43 -34.36 6.01
CA LYS A 3 -28.16 -33.19 5.14
C LYS A 3 -26.70 -33.03 4.69
N SER A 4 -26.55 -32.45 3.49
CA SER A 4 -25.65 -31.29 3.33
C SER A 4 -26.16 -30.38 2.22
N THR A 5 -26.74 -29.25 2.61
CA THR A 5 -27.02 -28.13 1.71
C THR A 5 -25.69 -27.45 1.44
N TYR A 6 -25.11 -27.69 0.27
CA TYR A 6 -23.92 -27.00 -0.21
C TYR A 6 -24.22 -25.50 -0.27
N ARG A 7 -23.71 -24.75 0.72
CA ARG A 7 -23.56 -23.30 0.63
C ARG A 7 -22.27 -23.04 -0.15
N PRO A 8 -22.31 -22.41 -1.34
CA PRO A 8 -21.10 -21.85 -1.86
C PRO A 8 -20.73 -20.69 -0.93
N ASP A 9 -19.58 -20.84 -0.28
CA ASP A 9 -18.91 -19.78 0.44
C ASP A 9 -18.72 -18.64 -0.57
N ILE A 10 -19.31 -17.47 -0.29
CA ILE A 10 -19.10 -16.27 -1.09
C ILE A 10 -17.71 -15.75 -0.70
N THR A 11 -16.68 -16.48 -1.10
CA THR A 11 -15.35 -15.92 -1.23
C THR A 11 -15.44 -15.00 -2.43
N ALA A 12 -15.45 -13.70 -2.17
CA ALA A 12 -15.42 -12.65 -3.18
C ALA A 12 -14.38 -13.03 -4.24
N THR A 13 -14.88 -13.46 -5.39
CA THR A 13 -14.08 -13.85 -6.53
C THR A 13 -13.59 -12.55 -7.12
N PHE A 14 -12.50 -12.00 -6.57
CA PHE A 14 -11.70 -11.03 -7.31
C PHE A 14 -11.19 -11.80 -8.51
N GLY A 15 -11.87 -11.61 -9.64
CA GLY A 15 -11.42 -12.15 -10.91
C GLY A 15 -9.97 -11.75 -11.09
N GLN A 16 -9.14 -12.72 -11.47
CA GLN A 16 -7.73 -12.50 -11.79
C GLN A 16 -7.70 -11.45 -12.92
N GLU A 17 -7.53 -10.18 -12.58
CA GLU A 17 -7.47 -9.10 -13.56
C GLU A 17 -6.29 -9.38 -14.48
N THR A 18 -6.52 -9.32 -15.79
CA THR A 18 -5.44 -9.57 -16.73
C THR A 18 -4.50 -8.36 -16.73
N ILE A 19 -3.24 -8.56 -17.12
CA ILE A 19 -2.26 -7.47 -17.26
C ILE A 19 -2.80 -6.35 -18.18
N SER A 20 -3.62 -6.70 -19.17
CA SER A 20 -4.28 -5.75 -20.07
C SER A 20 -5.30 -4.88 -19.33
N ASP A 21 -6.07 -5.45 -18.40
CA ASP A 21 -7.04 -4.72 -17.59
C ASP A 21 -6.31 -3.74 -16.66
N VAL A 22 -5.23 -4.21 -16.02
CA VAL A 22 -4.39 -3.41 -15.13
C VAL A 22 -3.79 -2.19 -15.83
N SER A 23 -3.36 -2.34 -17.09
CA SER A 23 -2.82 -1.23 -17.89
C SER A 23 -3.83 -0.10 -18.11
N THR A 24 -5.13 -0.42 -18.14
CA THR A 24 -6.21 0.58 -18.29
C THR A 24 -6.71 1.14 -16.97
N ILE A 25 -6.68 0.35 -15.90
CA ILE A 25 -7.20 0.71 -14.57
C ILE A 25 -6.27 1.70 -13.88
N ILE A 26 -4.96 1.51 -13.94
CA ILE A 26 -4.01 2.33 -13.17
C ILE A 26 -4.04 3.81 -13.57
N PRO A 27 -4.06 4.18 -14.86
CA PRO A 27 -4.20 5.59 -15.24
C PRO A 27 -5.44 6.25 -14.62
N GLN A 28 -6.57 5.53 -14.54
CA GLN A 28 -7.78 6.02 -13.89
C GLN A 28 -7.57 6.21 -12.38
N LEU A 29 -6.96 5.24 -11.71
CA LEU A 29 -6.64 5.36 -10.28
C LEU A 29 -5.71 6.54 -10.00
N VAL A 30 -4.72 6.79 -10.87
CA VAL A 30 -3.84 7.96 -10.75
C VAL A 30 -4.63 9.25 -10.92
N GLN A 31 -5.54 9.33 -11.88
CA GLN A 31 -6.42 10.50 -12.03
C GLN A 31 -7.27 10.74 -10.79
N ASP A 32 -7.85 9.68 -10.22
CA ASP A 32 -8.66 9.77 -9.00
C ASP A 32 -7.82 10.31 -7.81
N LEU A 33 -6.55 9.88 -7.71
CA LEU A 33 -5.58 10.32 -6.70
C LEU A 33 -5.06 11.75 -6.91
N GLU A 34 -5.10 12.26 -8.14
CA GLU A 34 -4.69 13.63 -8.46
C GLU A 34 -5.86 14.61 -8.46
N SER A 35 -7.10 14.11 -8.38
CA SER A 35 -8.30 14.92 -8.32
C SER A 35 -8.40 15.69 -6.99
N GLU A 36 -9.20 16.76 -6.96
CA GLU A 36 -9.51 17.48 -5.73
C GLU A 36 -10.54 16.75 -4.85
N ASN A 37 -11.13 15.65 -5.35
CA ASN A 37 -12.16 14.90 -4.65
C ASN A 37 -11.55 13.86 -3.72
N SER A 38 -11.31 14.27 -2.46
CA SER A 38 -10.72 13.42 -1.43
C SER A 38 -11.46 12.11 -1.13
N ASN A 39 -12.74 12.01 -1.49
CA ASN A 39 -13.51 10.78 -1.33
C ASN A 39 -13.02 9.64 -2.25
N LEU A 40 -12.33 9.98 -3.34
CA LEU A 40 -11.80 9.01 -4.30
C LEU A 40 -10.43 8.46 -3.88
N HIS A 41 -9.69 9.19 -3.05
CA HIS A 41 -8.30 8.85 -2.74
C HIS A 41 -8.16 7.52 -2.02
N VAL A 42 -8.91 7.30 -0.93
CA VAL A 42 -8.79 6.07 -0.13
C VAL A 42 -9.17 4.82 -0.94
N PRO A 43 -10.31 4.78 -1.67
CA PRO A 43 -10.62 3.68 -2.57
C PRO A 43 -9.51 3.44 -3.62
N ALA A 44 -9.00 4.50 -4.24
CA ALA A 44 -7.97 4.39 -5.27
C ALA A 44 -6.63 3.86 -4.71
N LEU A 45 -6.21 4.33 -3.52
CA LEU A 45 -5.00 3.85 -2.83
C LEU A 45 -5.11 2.37 -2.47
N ARG A 46 -6.27 1.92 -1.98
CA ARG A 46 -6.50 0.49 -1.67
C ARG A 46 -6.40 -0.35 -2.92
N ARG A 47 -7.08 0.07 -4.00
CA ARG A 47 -7.07 -0.69 -5.25
C ARG A 47 -5.67 -0.76 -5.86
N LEU A 48 -4.92 0.33 -5.79
CA LEU A 48 -3.54 0.38 -6.25
C LEU A 48 -2.64 -0.56 -5.42
N LEU A 49 -2.81 -0.61 -4.10
CA LEU A 49 -2.08 -1.54 -3.25
C LEU A 49 -2.35 -3.00 -3.65
N ASP A 50 -3.62 -3.37 -3.86
CA ASP A 50 -3.99 -4.73 -4.29
C ASP A 50 -3.29 -5.09 -5.61
N ILE A 51 -3.33 -4.20 -6.60
CA ILE A 51 -2.69 -4.42 -7.91
C ILE A 51 -1.18 -4.62 -7.76
N ILE A 52 -0.50 -3.81 -6.94
CA ILE A 52 0.96 -3.92 -6.72
C ILE A 52 1.31 -5.21 -5.96
N LEU A 53 0.42 -5.66 -5.06
CA LEU A 53 0.58 -6.95 -4.39
C LEU A 53 0.51 -8.12 -5.38
N ASP A 54 -0.48 -8.09 -6.28
CA ASP A 54 -0.77 -9.14 -7.25
C ASP A 54 0.22 -9.19 -8.42
N HIS A 55 0.89 -8.08 -8.72
CA HIS A 55 1.86 -7.96 -9.83
C HIS A 55 3.27 -7.62 -9.33
N PRO A 56 3.90 -8.50 -8.53
CA PRO A 56 5.23 -8.25 -7.98
C PRO A 56 6.27 -8.11 -9.10
N GLY A 57 7.10 -7.06 -9.04
CA GLY A 57 8.22 -6.88 -9.98
C GLY A 57 7.86 -6.19 -11.30
N ASN A 58 6.61 -5.77 -11.51
CA ASN A 58 6.24 -4.99 -12.69
C ASN A 58 6.78 -3.54 -12.56
N LYS A 59 8.04 -3.34 -12.96
CA LYS A 59 8.71 -2.02 -12.94
C LYS A 59 8.02 -1.01 -13.85
N GLU A 60 7.58 -1.48 -15.02
CA GLU A 60 6.96 -0.65 -16.06
C GLU A 60 5.69 0.03 -15.53
N LEU A 61 4.85 -0.73 -14.83
CA LEU A 61 3.66 -0.25 -14.14
C LEU A 61 3.96 0.92 -13.19
N ILE A 62 5.01 0.79 -12.37
CA ILE A 62 5.40 1.80 -11.38
C ILE A 62 5.93 3.06 -12.07
N LEU A 63 6.78 2.90 -13.09
CA LEU A 63 7.46 4.01 -13.76
C LEU A 63 6.53 4.78 -14.71
N GLN A 64 5.80 4.09 -15.59
CA GLN A 64 4.93 4.73 -16.57
C GLN A 64 3.82 5.56 -15.93
N ASN A 65 3.30 5.08 -14.80
CA ASN A 65 2.21 5.74 -14.07
C ASN A 65 2.71 6.68 -12.95
N LYS A 66 4.02 6.92 -12.86
CA LYS A 66 4.64 7.83 -11.87
C LYS A 66 4.20 7.55 -10.42
N ILE A 67 3.97 6.28 -10.09
CA ILE A 67 3.34 5.87 -8.82
C ILE A 67 4.10 6.44 -7.61
N ILE A 68 5.43 6.42 -7.63
CA ILE A 68 6.26 6.96 -6.55
C ILE A 68 5.96 8.44 -6.31
N SER A 69 5.87 9.25 -7.38
CA SER A 69 5.59 10.68 -7.27
C SER A 69 4.20 10.93 -6.69
N VAL A 70 3.21 10.15 -7.10
CA VAL A 70 1.84 10.24 -6.57
C VAL A 70 1.83 9.87 -5.09
N MET A 71 2.48 8.76 -4.69
CA MET A 71 2.53 8.34 -3.28
C MET A 71 3.22 9.36 -2.37
N ASN A 72 4.30 9.99 -2.84
CA ASN A 72 5.03 11.01 -2.07
C ASN A 72 4.13 12.19 -1.68
N LYS A 73 3.21 12.63 -2.56
CA LYS A 73 2.22 13.69 -2.23
C LYS A 73 1.37 13.36 -1.01
N PHE A 74 1.11 12.09 -0.75
CA PHE A 74 0.35 11.62 0.42
C PHE A 74 1.28 11.31 1.61
N ALA A 75 2.48 10.80 1.36
CA ALA A 75 3.46 10.47 2.40
C ALA A 75 4.10 11.71 3.05
N GLU A 76 4.11 12.86 2.37
CA GLU A 76 4.54 14.14 2.94
C GLU A 76 3.54 14.71 3.95
N LYS A 77 2.30 14.21 3.98
CA LYS A 77 1.29 14.67 4.94
C LYS A 77 1.63 14.13 6.34
N ILE A 78 1.92 15.04 7.27
CA ILE A 78 2.23 14.72 8.69
C ILE A 78 1.02 14.09 9.42
N ASN A 79 -0.17 14.35 8.90
CA ASN A 79 -1.40 13.70 9.29
C ASN A 79 -1.31 12.19 8.99
N GLN A 80 -1.12 11.36 10.02
CA GLN A 80 -1.10 9.89 9.94
C GLN A 80 -2.48 9.28 9.61
N ASN A 81 -3.22 9.89 8.67
CA ASN A 81 -4.50 9.39 8.19
C ASN A 81 -4.32 8.10 7.36
N VAL A 82 -5.46 7.53 6.97
CA VAL A 82 -5.52 6.33 6.13
C VAL A 82 -4.79 6.53 4.80
N GLU A 83 -4.83 7.73 4.21
CA GLU A 83 -4.10 8.02 2.96
C GLU A 83 -2.59 7.88 3.14
N TYR A 84 -2.04 8.48 4.20
CA TYR A 84 -0.64 8.39 4.58
C TYR A 84 -0.22 6.95 4.86
N ALA A 85 -1.05 6.20 5.61
CA ALA A 85 -0.77 4.81 5.92
C ALA A 85 -0.69 3.94 4.65
N LEU A 86 -1.64 4.11 3.72
CA LEU A 86 -1.67 3.35 2.47
C LEU A 86 -0.51 3.74 1.54
N SER A 87 -0.24 5.04 1.37
CA SER A 87 0.83 5.51 0.47
C SER A 87 2.22 5.08 0.95
N THR A 88 2.50 5.19 2.26
CA THR A 88 3.76 4.74 2.84
C THR A 88 3.91 3.21 2.76
N THR A 89 2.81 2.46 2.88
CA THR A 89 2.82 1.01 2.68
C THR A 89 3.16 0.64 1.24
N ILE A 90 2.59 1.34 0.24
CA ILE A 90 2.91 1.13 -1.17
C ILE A 90 4.40 1.41 -1.43
N LEU A 91 4.91 2.54 -0.96
CA LEU A 91 6.34 2.90 -1.09
C LEU A 91 7.25 1.87 -0.41
N HIS A 92 6.90 1.42 0.79
CA HIS A 92 7.64 0.39 1.52
C HIS A 92 7.70 -0.92 0.72
N LEU A 93 6.57 -1.35 0.15
CA LEU A 93 6.47 -2.57 -0.64
C LEU A 93 7.31 -2.51 -1.92
N ILE A 94 7.33 -1.35 -2.60
CA ILE A 94 8.20 -1.08 -3.76
C ILE A 94 9.68 -1.17 -3.37
N GLY A 95 10.05 -0.52 -2.26
CA GLY A 95 11.43 -0.48 -1.76
C GLY A 95 11.95 -1.85 -1.32
N VAL A 96 11.22 -2.56 -0.46
CA VAL A 96 11.63 -3.88 0.06
C VAL A 96 11.74 -4.93 -1.03
N ARG A 97 10.84 -4.90 -2.02
CA ARG A 97 10.88 -5.83 -3.15
C ARG A 97 11.98 -5.49 -4.18
N GLY A 98 12.68 -4.37 -4.01
CA GLY A 98 13.70 -3.91 -4.96
C GLY A 98 13.14 -3.72 -6.37
N ILE A 99 11.85 -3.36 -6.49
CA ILE A 99 11.19 -3.22 -7.80
C ILE A 99 11.86 -2.08 -8.56
N ILE A 100 12.21 -0.99 -7.89
CA ILE A 100 12.92 0.14 -8.47
C ILE A 100 14.30 0.24 -7.81
N ASP A 101 15.34 0.41 -8.62
CA ASP A 101 16.73 0.60 -8.17
C ASP A 101 16.96 2.04 -7.65
N ASP A 102 16.02 2.55 -6.86
CA ASP A 102 16.07 3.87 -6.22
C ASP A 102 16.49 3.69 -4.75
N LYS A 103 17.72 4.14 -4.46
CA LYS A 103 18.32 4.03 -3.13
C LYS A 103 17.59 4.86 -2.08
N ALA A 104 16.93 5.95 -2.45
CA ALA A 104 16.17 6.77 -1.52
C ALA A 104 14.89 6.06 -1.07
N ILE A 105 14.21 5.39 -1.99
CA ILE A 105 13.01 4.59 -1.69
C ILE A 105 13.40 3.39 -0.81
N LEU A 106 14.47 2.68 -1.15
CA LEU A 106 14.99 1.58 -0.33
C LEU A 106 15.38 2.05 1.07
N ALA A 107 16.11 3.17 1.16
CA ALA A 107 16.51 3.75 2.44
C ALA A 107 15.29 4.12 3.28
N GLY A 108 14.32 4.84 2.70
CA GLY A 108 13.08 5.21 3.39
C GLY A 108 12.28 3.99 3.86
N ALA A 109 12.17 2.95 3.04
CA ALA A 109 11.50 1.71 3.42
C ALA A 109 12.18 1.00 4.61
N ALA A 110 13.50 1.14 4.75
CA ALA A 110 14.27 0.53 5.84
C ALA A 110 14.33 1.40 7.11
N THR A 111 14.45 2.73 6.98
CA THR A 111 14.70 3.63 8.12
C THR A 111 13.42 4.15 8.76
N GLU A 112 12.35 4.40 8.00
CA GLU A 112 11.09 4.96 8.52
C GLU A 112 10.46 4.07 9.61
N PRO A 113 10.39 2.72 9.46
CA PRO A 113 9.89 1.87 10.52
C PRO A 113 10.73 1.94 11.81
N LEU A 114 12.06 2.07 11.69
CA LEU A 114 12.95 2.19 12.84
C LEU A 114 12.78 3.54 13.55
N ILE A 115 12.64 4.63 12.80
CA ILE A 115 12.37 5.96 13.36
C ILE A 115 11.04 5.93 14.10
N ARG A 116 9.98 5.33 13.52
CA ARG A 116 8.70 5.19 14.21
C ARG A 116 8.81 4.33 15.46
N MET A 117 9.52 3.21 15.41
CA MET A 117 9.74 2.34 16.57
C MET A 117 10.40 3.08 17.74
N ILE A 118 11.34 4.00 17.46
CA ILE A 118 11.99 4.84 18.50
C ILE A 118 11.02 5.86 19.09
N HIS A 119 10.13 6.44 18.28
CA HIS A 119 9.18 7.46 18.73
C HIS A 119 7.89 6.90 19.34
N GLN A 120 7.48 5.70 18.95
CA GLN A 120 6.28 5.04 19.46
C GLN A 120 6.60 4.41 20.82
N SER A 121 6.07 5.03 21.88
CA SER A 121 6.33 4.68 23.28
C SER A 121 5.57 3.42 23.75
N ASP A 122 5.55 2.35 22.96
CA ASP A 122 4.90 1.08 23.31
C ASP A 122 5.82 0.13 24.10
N GLU A 123 7.08 0.51 24.32
CA GLU A 123 7.84 -0.07 25.43
C GLU A 123 7.11 0.28 26.73
N LYS A 124 6.30 -0.67 27.20
CA LYS A 124 6.01 -0.79 28.63
C LYS A 124 7.38 -0.83 29.32
N ILE A 125 7.84 0.31 29.82
CA ILE A 125 8.98 0.40 30.73
C ILE A 125 8.65 -0.58 31.85
N SER A 126 9.29 -1.75 31.80
CA SER A 126 9.12 -2.83 32.75
C SER A 126 9.59 -2.31 34.10
N ARG A 127 8.67 -1.72 34.87
CA ARG A 127 8.88 -1.40 36.28
C ARG A 127 8.64 -2.65 37.11
N CYS A 128 9.39 -3.71 36.87
CA CYS A 128 9.57 -4.83 37.80
C CYS A 128 10.97 -4.76 38.42
N GLY A 129 11.30 -3.59 38.97
CA GLY A 129 12.59 -3.30 39.60
C GLY A 129 12.42 -2.32 40.76
N SER A 130 11.48 -2.58 41.66
CA SER A 130 11.52 -2.00 43.01
C SER A 130 11.64 -3.15 43.99
N LYS A 131 12.85 -3.34 44.52
CA LYS A 131 13.11 -4.05 45.78
C LYS A 131 13.64 -3.03 46.77
#